data_AF-A0A7J4UEI4-F1
#
_entry.id   AF-A0A7J4UEI4-F1
#
_cell.length_a   1.000
_cell.length_b   1.000
_cell.length_c   1.000
_cell.angle_alpha   90.00
_cell.angle_beta   90.00
_cell.angle_gamma   90.00
#
_symmetry.space_group_name_H-M   'P 1'
#
loop_
_entity.id
_entity.type
_entity.pdbx_description
1 polymer ?
#
loop_
_entity_poly.entity_id
_entity_poly.type
_entity_poly.pdbx_seq_one_letter_code
_entity_poly.pdbx_strand_id
1 'polypeptide(L)'
;MSLQEFLIEEEELDVFQRVIGSQAFSLHLPIPPPLLAKDISLDRELAPQVFPQAIAEWKRRLGKKQWSEEENVCVQKYISAKIAFKRESYRIEVHPIPGGDVTWFHTETGFTHALSIGRNSGGSLYFNNMTSPRMVHKQTVLFSPQKISVYKMEGDDTYPRLFCYDLHNVDSVPGALLLLSWGRQYINAALHSLEQSVNA
;
A
#
# COMPACT_ATOMS: atom_id res chain seq x y z
N MET A 1 20.71 2.19 14.09
CA MET A 1 19.27 1.91 14.04
C MET A 1 19.09 0.81 13.01
N SER A 2 18.35 -0.25 13.31
CA SER A 2 18.20 -1.39 12.39
C SER A 2 17.12 -1.06 11.37
N LEU A 3 17.34 -1.36 10.07
CA LEU A 3 16.29 -1.15 9.06
C LEU A 3 15.05 -2.01 9.31
N GLN A 4 15.19 -3.08 10.11
CA GLN A 4 14.07 -3.92 10.55
C GLN A 4 13.03 -3.17 11.38
N GLU A 5 13.44 -2.13 12.13
CA GLU A 5 12.52 -1.33 12.95
C GLU A 5 11.50 -0.56 12.10
N PHE A 6 11.78 -0.40 10.80
CA PHE A 6 10.91 0.27 9.86
C PHE A 6 9.98 -0.67 9.07
N LEU A 7 10.16 -2.00 9.14
CA LEU A 7 9.32 -2.92 8.36
C LEU A 7 7.86 -2.85 8.80
N ILE A 8 6.92 -2.74 7.85
CA ILE A 8 5.49 -2.63 8.15
C ILE A 8 4.87 -4.02 8.23
N GLU A 9 4.27 -4.34 9.38
CA GLU A 9 3.56 -5.58 9.63
C GLU A 9 2.13 -5.51 9.06
N GLU A 10 1.52 -6.67 8.83
CA GLU A 10 0.16 -6.72 8.26
C GLU A 10 -0.89 -6.14 9.21
N GLU A 11 -0.72 -6.42 10.49
CA GLU A 11 -1.59 -6.05 11.60
C GLU A 11 -1.56 -4.55 11.87
N GLU A 12 -0.56 -3.84 11.34
CA GLU A 12 -0.38 -2.40 11.53
C GLU A 12 -1.16 -1.54 10.54
N LEU A 13 -1.77 -2.16 9.53
CA LEU A 13 -2.55 -1.50 8.48
C LEU A 13 -3.98 -2.02 8.46
N ASP A 14 -4.93 -1.17 8.85
CA ASP A 14 -6.35 -1.52 8.89
C ASP A 14 -7.16 -0.77 7.82
N VAL A 15 -7.92 -1.54 7.02
CA VAL A 15 -8.86 -1.03 6.00
C VAL A 15 -10.31 -1.11 6.45
N PHE A 16 -10.58 -1.78 7.57
CA PHE A 16 -11.93 -2.09 8.02
C PHE A 16 -12.50 -1.02 8.95
N GLN A 17 -11.67 -0.14 9.48
CA GLN A 17 -12.11 1.04 10.21
C GLN A 17 -12.36 2.20 9.23
N ARG A 18 -13.64 2.48 8.97
CA ARG A 18 -14.04 3.74 8.32
C ARG A 18 -13.83 4.89 9.30
N VAL A 19 -13.30 6.01 8.83
CA VAL A 19 -13.23 7.24 9.61
C VAL A 19 -14.66 7.65 9.98
N ILE A 20 -14.92 7.83 11.28
CA ILE A 20 -16.24 8.22 11.81
C ILE A 20 -16.70 9.51 11.10
N GLY A 21 -17.86 9.46 10.43
CA GLY A 21 -18.43 10.61 9.71
C GLY A 21 -18.01 10.75 8.24
N SER A 22 -17.18 9.85 7.70
CA SER A 22 -16.81 9.83 6.28
C SER A 22 -17.33 8.55 5.59
N GLN A 23 -17.88 8.70 4.38
CA GLN A 23 -18.16 7.56 3.51
C GLN A 23 -16.91 7.08 2.75
N ALA A 24 -15.84 7.88 2.73
CA ALA A 24 -14.60 7.57 2.02
C ALA A 24 -13.58 6.88 2.94
N PHE A 25 -12.84 5.93 2.37
CA PHE A 25 -11.65 5.35 3.00
C PHE A 25 -10.56 6.42 3.08
N SER A 26 -10.14 6.81 4.28
CA SER A 26 -8.89 7.56 4.48
C SER A 26 -7.82 6.56 4.85
N LEU A 27 -7.09 6.08 3.85
CA LEU A 27 -6.02 5.11 4.08
C LEU A 27 -4.69 5.82 3.82
N HIS A 28 -3.72 5.51 4.67
CA HIS A 28 -2.37 6.01 4.57
C HIS A 28 -1.43 4.82 4.67
N LEU A 29 -0.51 4.71 3.73
CA LEU A 29 0.61 3.78 3.83
C LEU A 29 1.87 4.58 4.16
N PRO A 30 2.36 4.53 5.41
CA PRO A 30 3.56 5.26 5.81
C PRO A 30 4.78 4.86 4.97
N ILE A 31 5.62 5.85 4.65
CA ILE A 31 6.89 5.65 3.96
C ILE A 31 8.01 5.78 5.00
N PRO A 32 8.83 4.73 5.20
CA PRO A 32 10.01 4.77 6.04
C PRO A 32 10.93 5.97 5.72
N PRO A 33 11.43 6.73 6.72
CA PRO A 33 12.35 7.83 6.49
C PRO A 33 13.59 7.49 5.63
N PRO A 34 14.22 6.30 5.76
CA PRO A 34 15.33 5.93 4.88
C PRO A 34 14.98 5.91 3.39
N LEU A 35 13.71 5.66 3.05
CA LEU A 35 13.24 5.67 1.65
C LEU A 35 12.95 7.08 1.12
N LEU A 36 13.08 8.13 1.95
CA LEU A 36 12.85 9.52 1.56
C LEU A 36 14.16 10.25 1.20
N ALA A 37 15.29 9.57 1.25
CA ALA A 37 16.59 10.12 0.86
C ALA A 37 16.56 10.57 -0.61
N LYS A 38 17.24 11.68 -0.95
CA LYS A 38 17.18 12.27 -2.31
C LYS A 38 17.96 11.46 -3.35
N ASP A 39 18.91 10.67 -2.90
CA ASP A 39 19.86 9.87 -3.68
C ASP A 39 19.47 8.38 -3.75
N ILE A 40 18.29 8.02 -3.24
CA ILE A 40 17.76 6.67 -3.39
C ILE A 40 17.61 6.28 -4.86
N SER A 41 18.02 5.06 -5.18
CA SER A 41 17.71 4.41 -6.45
C SER A 41 17.18 3.01 -6.15
N LEU A 42 15.94 2.74 -6.59
CA LEU A 42 15.30 1.42 -6.45
C LEU A 42 15.24 0.69 -7.80
N ASP A 43 15.26 -0.64 -7.73
CA ASP A 43 14.95 -1.48 -8.89
C ASP A 43 13.50 -1.25 -9.32
N ARG A 44 13.32 -0.92 -10.60
CA ARG A 44 12.01 -0.70 -11.21
C ARG A 44 11.19 -2.00 -11.27
N GLU A 45 11.85 -3.16 -11.26
CA GLU A 45 11.19 -4.47 -11.25
C GLU A 45 10.70 -4.88 -9.85
N LEU A 46 11.01 -4.11 -8.79
CA LEU A 46 10.57 -4.44 -7.44
C LEU A 46 9.03 -4.48 -7.31
N ALA A 47 8.35 -3.49 -7.91
CA ALA A 47 6.88 -3.39 -7.89
C ALA A 47 6.17 -4.63 -8.50
N PRO A 48 6.55 -5.11 -9.70
CA PRO A 48 6.01 -6.36 -10.22
C PRO A 48 6.45 -7.60 -9.44
N GLN A 49 7.68 -7.64 -8.93
CA GLN A 49 8.22 -8.80 -8.22
C GLN A 49 7.45 -9.13 -6.93
N VAL A 50 6.98 -8.11 -6.19
CA VAL A 50 6.24 -8.30 -4.92
C VAL A 50 4.75 -8.60 -5.10
N PHE A 51 4.23 -8.40 -6.31
CA PHE A 51 2.80 -8.47 -6.54
C PHE A 51 2.19 -9.87 -6.34
N PRO A 52 2.84 -10.99 -6.72
CA PRO A 52 2.34 -12.33 -6.43
C PRO A 52 2.14 -12.57 -4.93
N GLN A 53 3.07 -12.12 -4.08
CA GLN A 53 2.97 -12.21 -2.62
C GLN A 53 1.83 -11.33 -2.11
N ALA A 54 1.67 -10.12 -2.66
CA ALA A 54 0.56 -9.23 -2.33
C ALA A 54 -0.82 -9.84 -2.66
N ILE A 55 -0.95 -10.54 -3.79
CA ILE A 55 -2.20 -11.25 -4.15
C ILE A 55 -2.49 -12.39 -3.17
N ALA A 56 -1.48 -13.17 -2.80
CA ALA A 56 -1.64 -14.26 -1.85
C ALA A 56 -2.09 -13.73 -0.47
N GLU A 57 -1.46 -12.66 0.00
CA GLU A 57 -1.84 -11.98 1.25
C GLU A 57 -3.28 -11.45 1.17
N TRP A 58 -3.60 -10.72 0.11
CA TRP A 58 -4.92 -10.13 -0.11
C TRP A 58 -6.03 -11.18 -0.08
N LYS A 59 -5.89 -12.28 -0.85
CA LYS A 59 -6.88 -13.38 -0.86
C LYS A 59 -7.04 -14.01 0.52
N ARG A 60 -5.93 -14.22 1.24
CA ARG A 60 -5.98 -14.75 2.61
C ARG A 60 -6.72 -13.79 3.54
N ARG A 61 -6.42 -12.49 3.48
CA ARG A 61 -7.06 -11.48 4.34
C ARG A 61 -8.56 -11.36 4.05
N LEU A 62 -8.97 -11.40 2.78
CA LEU A 62 -10.38 -11.46 2.40
C LEU A 62 -11.09 -12.69 2.99
N GLY A 63 -10.44 -13.85 2.98
CA GLY A 63 -11.01 -15.09 3.51
C GLY A 63 -11.09 -15.16 5.06
N LYS A 64 -10.36 -14.32 5.78
CA LYS A 64 -10.39 -14.29 7.27
C LYS A 64 -11.57 -13.49 7.83
N LYS A 65 -12.10 -12.52 7.08
CA LYS A 65 -13.18 -11.64 7.55
C LYS A 65 -14.53 -12.30 7.37
N GLN A 66 -15.42 -12.13 8.35
CA GLN A 66 -16.84 -12.40 8.18
C GLN A 66 -17.49 -11.21 7.46
N TRP A 67 -18.11 -11.50 6.32
CA TRP A 67 -18.79 -10.51 5.48
C TRP A 67 -20.30 -10.66 5.61
N SER A 68 -21.04 -9.58 5.38
CA SER A 68 -22.49 -9.71 5.22
C SER A 68 -22.82 -10.58 3.99
N GLU A 69 -24.06 -11.07 3.91
CA GLU A 69 -24.51 -11.88 2.77
C GLU A 69 -24.37 -11.12 1.44
N GLU A 70 -24.70 -9.83 1.45
CA GLU A 70 -24.59 -8.92 0.30
C GLU A 70 -23.12 -8.69 -0.12
N GLU A 71 -22.22 -8.49 0.84
CA GLU A 71 -20.79 -8.29 0.60
C GLU A 71 -20.10 -9.59 0.14
N ASN A 72 -20.53 -10.74 0.66
CA ASN A 72 -19.96 -12.05 0.35
C ASN A 72 -19.99 -12.34 -1.15
N VAL A 73 -21.09 -12.03 -1.84
CA VAL A 73 -21.20 -12.24 -3.30
C VAL A 73 -20.11 -11.47 -4.04
N CYS A 74 -19.83 -10.24 -3.61
CA CYS A 74 -18.78 -9.41 -4.19
C CYS A 74 -17.39 -9.98 -3.87
N VAL A 75 -17.12 -10.30 -2.61
CA VAL A 75 -15.83 -10.81 -2.13
C VAL A 75 -15.47 -12.14 -2.76
N GLN A 76 -16.43 -13.06 -2.92
CA GLN A 76 -16.18 -14.35 -3.55
C GLN A 76 -15.74 -14.22 -5.02
N LYS A 77 -16.20 -13.19 -5.74
CA LYS A 77 -15.71 -12.88 -7.10
C LYS A 77 -14.23 -12.54 -7.08
N TYR A 78 -13.77 -11.77 -6.11
CA TYR A 78 -12.36 -11.41 -5.94
C TYR A 78 -11.48 -12.60 -5.53
N ILE A 79 -11.92 -13.40 -4.57
CA ILE A 79 -11.18 -14.58 -4.10
C ILE A 79 -11.01 -15.60 -5.24
N SER A 80 -12.09 -15.85 -5.98
CA SER A 80 -12.15 -16.84 -7.06
C SER A 80 -11.49 -16.35 -8.36
N ALA A 81 -11.12 -15.07 -8.45
CA ALA A 81 -10.50 -14.51 -9.64
C ALA A 81 -9.14 -15.15 -9.92
N LYS A 82 -8.96 -15.69 -11.13
CA LYS A 82 -7.69 -16.23 -11.63
C LYS A 82 -6.83 -15.12 -12.20
N ILE A 83 -6.21 -14.35 -11.30
CA ILE A 83 -5.41 -13.18 -11.68
C ILE A 83 -4.21 -13.63 -12.51
N ALA A 84 -4.14 -13.13 -13.75
CA ALA A 84 -3.09 -13.30 -14.71
C ALA A 84 -2.40 -11.96 -14.96
N PHE A 85 -1.07 -12.03 -15.07
CA PHE A 85 -0.18 -10.89 -15.30
C PHE A 85 0.15 -10.79 -16.77
N LYS A 86 -0.14 -9.65 -17.39
CA LYS A 86 0.33 -9.36 -18.74
C LYS A 86 1.14 -8.07 -18.72
N ARG A 87 2.43 -8.19 -18.99
CA ARG A 87 3.35 -7.06 -19.10
C ARG A 87 3.20 -6.42 -20.47
N GLU A 88 2.94 -5.12 -20.51
CA GLU A 88 2.92 -4.30 -21.73
C GLU A 88 3.80 -3.06 -21.55
N SER A 89 5.06 -3.15 -21.98
CA SER A 89 6.04 -2.05 -21.87
C SER A 89 6.18 -1.50 -20.44
N TYR A 90 5.54 -0.36 -20.16
CA TYR A 90 5.51 0.34 -18.86
C TYR A 90 4.21 0.12 -18.06
N ARG A 91 3.26 -0.65 -18.59
CA ARG A 91 1.97 -0.99 -17.99
C ARG A 91 1.93 -2.49 -17.66
N ILE A 92 1.23 -2.88 -16.59
CA ILE A 92 0.96 -4.29 -16.32
C ILE A 92 -0.55 -4.46 -16.27
N GLU A 93 -1.11 -5.14 -17.25
CA GLU A 93 -2.52 -5.49 -17.21
C GLU A 93 -2.71 -6.69 -16.27
N VAL A 94 -3.70 -6.59 -15.37
CA VAL A 94 -4.03 -7.62 -14.37
C VAL A 94 -5.46 -8.09 -14.62
N HIS A 95 -5.61 -9.34 -15.08
CA HIS A 95 -6.91 -9.89 -15.47
C HIS A 95 -7.20 -11.26 -14.85
N PRO A 96 -8.41 -11.53 -14.31
CA PRO A 96 -9.46 -10.58 -13.99
C PRO A 96 -9.24 -9.99 -12.59
N ILE A 97 -9.16 -8.66 -12.51
CA ILE A 97 -9.78 -7.90 -11.42
C ILE A 97 -10.99 -7.21 -12.07
N PRO A 98 -12.24 -7.37 -11.58
CA PRO A 98 -13.39 -6.74 -12.21
C PRO A 98 -13.23 -5.21 -12.22
N GLY A 99 -12.82 -4.60 -13.35
CA GLY A 99 -12.86 -3.16 -13.59
C GLY A 99 -11.56 -2.42 -13.99
N GLY A 100 -10.53 -3.08 -14.52
CA GLY A 100 -9.57 -2.40 -15.44
C GLY A 100 -8.08 -2.66 -15.20
N ASP A 101 -7.27 -1.97 -16.02
CA ASP A 101 -5.81 -2.09 -16.11
C ASP A 101 -5.09 -1.63 -14.84
N VAL A 102 -3.92 -2.20 -14.58
CA VAL A 102 -2.98 -1.70 -13.57
C VAL A 102 -1.87 -0.90 -14.24
N THR A 103 -1.66 0.33 -13.77
CA THR A 103 -0.59 1.19 -14.29
C THR A 103 0.28 1.67 -13.15
N TRP A 104 1.59 1.63 -13.40
CA TRP A 104 2.63 2.16 -12.54
C TRP A 104 3.45 3.14 -13.35
N PHE A 105 3.78 4.25 -12.73
CA PHE A 105 4.77 5.19 -13.26
C PHE A 105 5.94 5.17 -12.28
N HIS A 106 7.16 5.19 -12.77
CA HIS A 106 8.33 5.30 -11.89
C HIS A 106 8.83 6.73 -11.88
N THR A 107 9.30 7.19 -10.72
CA THR A 107 10.12 8.40 -10.62
C THR A 107 11.51 8.13 -11.21
N GLU A 108 12.31 9.18 -11.40
CA GLU A 108 13.72 9.03 -11.84
C GLU A 108 14.53 8.13 -10.89
N THR A 109 14.20 8.15 -9.60
CA THR A 109 14.76 7.30 -8.55
C THR A 109 14.26 5.85 -8.56
N GLY A 110 13.40 5.47 -9.51
CA GLY A 110 12.81 4.13 -9.62
C GLY A 110 11.63 3.87 -8.67
N PHE A 111 11.32 4.82 -7.78
CA PHE A 111 10.19 4.73 -6.86
C PHE A 111 8.88 4.68 -7.64
N THR A 112 7.96 3.82 -7.20
CA THR A 112 6.65 3.71 -7.86
C THR A 112 5.79 4.91 -7.49
N HIS A 113 5.39 5.69 -8.48
CA HIS A 113 4.51 6.83 -8.28
C HIS A 113 3.08 6.41 -7.98
N ALA A 114 2.57 5.32 -8.57
CA ALA A 114 1.23 4.84 -8.27
C ALA A 114 1.03 3.34 -8.56
N LEU A 115 0.14 2.70 -7.81
CA LEU A 115 -0.59 1.50 -8.22
C LEU A 115 -2.06 1.90 -8.39
N SER A 116 -2.57 1.92 -9.62
CA SER A 116 -3.98 2.22 -9.90
C SER A 116 -4.73 0.98 -10.34
N ILE A 117 -5.90 0.76 -9.76
CA ILE A 117 -6.92 -0.22 -10.13
C ILE A 117 -8.19 0.59 -10.41
N GLY A 118 -9.05 0.16 -11.34
CA GLY A 118 -10.29 0.88 -11.65
C GLY A 118 -11.07 1.30 -10.40
N ARG A 119 -11.63 2.51 -10.42
CA ARG A 119 -12.31 3.12 -9.26
C ARG A 119 -13.32 2.19 -8.57
N ASN A 120 -14.20 1.59 -9.38
CA ASN A 120 -15.24 0.67 -8.90
C ASN A 120 -14.70 -0.63 -8.32
N SER A 121 -13.41 -0.89 -8.53
CA SER A 121 -12.71 -2.12 -8.17
C SER A 121 -11.76 -1.90 -7.00
N GLY A 122 -11.17 -0.72 -6.88
CA GLY A 122 -10.26 -0.40 -5.79
C GLY A 122 -9.66 0.99 -5.75
N GLY A 123 -9.51 1.71 -6.86
CA GLY A 123 -8.88 3.03 -6.86
C GLY A 123 -7.35 2.96 -6.92
N SER A 124 -6.66 3.99 -6.45
CA SER A 124 -5.19 4.10 -6.57
C SER A 124 -4.49 4.40 -5.27
N LEU A 125 -3.33 3.78 -5.08
CA LEU A 125 -2.31 4.18 -4.11
C LEU A 125 -1.28 5.04 -4.85
N TYR A 126 -1.03 6.27 -4.42
CA TYR A 126 -0.15 7.21 -5.13
C TYR A 126 0.84 7.92 -4.20
N PHE A 127 2.04 8.14 -4.70
CA PHE A 127 3.12 8.85 -4.05
C PHE A 127 3.08 10.32 -4.47
N ASN A 128 2.68 11.19 -3.56
CA ASN A 128 2.56 12.63 -3.84
C ASN A 128 3.91 13.37 -3.76
N ASN A 129 5.00 12.78 -4.28
CA ASN A 129 6.34 13.40 -4.39
C ASN A 129 6.85 14.12 -3.12
N MET A 130 6.48 13.63 -1.93
CA MET A 130 6.92 14.16 -0.63
C MET A 130 6.62 15.66 -0.40
N THR A 131 5.55 16.22 -0.99
CA THR A 131 5.29 17.67 -0.84
C THR A 131 5.06 18.10 0.61
N SER A 132 4.45 17.23 1.43
CA SER A 132 4.27 17.44 2.88
C SER A 132 3.87 16.15 3.58
N PRO A 133 4.24 15.97 4.87
CA PRO A 133 3.76 14.85 5.65
C PRO A 133 2.25 15.01 5.93
N ARG A 134 1.53 13.89 5.95
CA ARG A 134 0.10 13.80 6.22
C ARG A 134 -0.14 13.52 7.68
N MET A 135 -1.16 14.14 8.25
CA MET A 135 -1.67 13.74 9.55
C MET A 135 -2.29 12.35 9.40
N VAL A 136 -1.81 11.39 10.19
CA VAL A 136 -2.28 10.01 10.12
C VAL A 136 -3.17 9.70 11.32
N HIS A 137 -4.29 9.04 11.07
CA HIS A 137 -5.22 8.64 12.12
C HIS A 137 -4.81 7.29 12.73
N LYS A 138 -4.85 7.16 14.06
CA LYS A 138 -4.53 5.91 14.78
C LYS A 138 -5.51 4.76 14.54
N GLN A 139 -6.53 4.97 13.70
CA GLN A 139 -7.48 3.92 13.31
C GLN A 139 -7.07 3.23 12.01
N THR A 140 -6.14 3.83 11.25
CA THR A 140 -5.75 3.36 9.92
C THR A 140 -4.30 2.91 9.89
N VAL A 141 -3.45 3.55 10.70
CA VAL A 141 -2.08 3.11 10.99
C VAL A 141 -1.98 2.81 12.48
N LEU A 142 -1.82 1.53 12.81
CA LEU A 142 -1.84 0.98 14.17
C LEU A 142 -0.43 0.83 14.77
N PHE A 143 0.51 1.67 14.33
CA PHE A 143 1.89 1.65 14.82
C PHE A 143 1.95 1.84 16.33
N SER A 144 2.84 1.08 16.98
CA SER A 144 3.19 1.32 18.38
C SER A 144 3.78 2.73 18.55
N PRO A 145 3.71 3.33 19.74
CA PRO A 145 4.34 4.63 20.00
C PRO A 145 5.82 4.68 19.61
N GLN A 146 6.54 3.57 19.83
CA GLN A 146 7.96 3.42 19.45
C GLN A 146 8.15 3.43 17.94
N LYS A 147 7.25 2.82 17.18
CA LYS A 147 7.33 2.84 15.71
C LYS A 147 6.89 4.17 15.13
N ILE A 148 5.89 4.80 15.72
CA ILE A 148 5.50 6.18 15.36
C ILE A 148 6.69 7.12 15.54
N SER A 149 7.43 7.01 16.65
CA SER A 149 8.53 7.94 16.93
C SER A 149 9.66 7.88 15.88
N VAL A 150 9.91 6.71 15.28
CA VAL A 150 10.91 6.59 14.20
C VAL A 150 10.38 7.01 12.82
N TYR A 151 9.06 7.02 12.62
CA TYR A 151 8.44 7.48 11.36
C TYR A 151 8.07 8.97 11.36
N LYS A 152 7.81 9.53 12.55
CA LYS A 152 7.24 10.87 12.73
C LYS A 152 8.19 11.96 12.23
N MET A 153 7.67 12.80 11.34
CA MET A 153 8.38 13.99 10.84
C MET A 153 8.01 15.23 11.63
N GLU A 154 6.72 15.37 11.95
CA GLU A 154 6.16 16.51 12.68
C GLU A 154 4.98 16.05 13.56
N GLY A 155 4.49 16.94 14.43
CA GLY A 155 3.33 16.71 15.27
C GLY A 155 3.64 16.01 16.60
N ASP A 156 2.58 15.82 17.40
CA ASP A 156 2.65 15.07 18.65
C ASP A 156 2.26 13.60 18.45
N ASP A 157 2.28 12.82 19.52
CA ASP A 157 1.94 11.39 19.47
C ASP A 157 0.44 11.14 19.26
N THR A 158 -0.41 12.16 19.40
CA THR A 158 -1.86 12.07 19.16
C THR A 158 -2.17 12.25 17.68
N TYR A 159 -1.51 13.21 17.04
CA TYR A 159 -1.66 13.55 15.62
C TYR A 159 -0.31 13.54 14.90
N PRO A 160 0.34 12.36 14.79
CA PRO A 160 1.62 12.26 14.12
C PRO A 160 1.46 12.60 12.64
N ARG A 161 2.44 13.33 12.10
CA ARG A 161 2.53 13.60 10.67
C ARG A 161 3.64 12.77 10.04
N LEU A 162 3.24 11.90 9.10
CA LEU A 162 4.11 10.95 8.42
C LEU A 162 4.09 11.21 6.92
N PHE A 163 5.17 10.91 6.20
CA PHE A 163 5.06 10.77 4.75
C PHE A 163 4.34 9.47 4.43
N CYS A 164 3.42 9.53 3.48
CA CYS A 164 2.59 8.38 3.11
C CYS A 164 2.43 8.31 1.60
N TYR A 165 2.18 7.11 1.09
CA TYR A 165 1.33 6.99 -0.08
C TYR A 165 -0.11 7.28 0.35
N ASP A 166 -0.76 8.11 -0.45
CA ASP A 166 -2.15 8.47 -0.31
C ASP A 166 -3.02 7.54 -1.15
N LEU A 167 -4.26 7.31 -0.72
CA LEU A 167 -5.25 6.59 -1.51
C LEU A 167 -6.23 7.56 -2.15
N HIS A 168 -6.64 7.25 -3.39
CA HIS A 168 -7.57 8.07 -4.16
C HIS A 168 -8.60 7.20 -4.87
N ASN A 169 -9.86 7.66 -4.92
CA ASN A 169 -10.98 7.00 -5.60
C ASN A 169 -11.20 5.53 -5.19
N VAL A 170 -11.06 5.23 -3.90
CA VAL A 170 -11.28 3.89 -3.34
C VAL A 170 -12.73 3.75 -2.91
N ASP A 171 -13.50 2.92 -3.62
CA ASP A 171 -14.94 2.73 -3.35
C ASP A 171 -15.28 1.33 -2.81
N SER A 172 -14.29 0.43 -2.66
CA SER A 172 -14.51 -0.93 -2.16
C SER A 172 -13.44 -1.41 -1.17
N VAL A 173 -13.86 -2.14 -0.13
CA VAL A 173 -12.96 -2.75 0.85
C VAL A 173 -11.98 -3.75 0.19
N PRO A 174 -12.41 -4.64 -0.73
CA PRO A 174 -11.48 -5.58 -1.36
C PRO A 174 -10.37 -4.89 -2.15
N GLY A 175 -10.69 -3.82 -2.87
CA GLY A 175 -9.69 -3.05 -3.61
C GLY A 175 -8.75 -2.28 -2.69
N ALA A 176 -9.28 -1.64 -1.65
CA ALA A 176 -8.49 -0.99 -0.61
C ALA A 176 -7.46 -1.94 0.02
N LEU A 177 -7.90 -3.17 0.33
CA LEU A 177 -7.07 -4.21 0.91
C LEU A 177 -5.97 -4.67 -0.04
N LEU A 178 -6.28 -4.81 -1.34
CA LEU A 178 -5.28 -5.15 -2.35
C LEU A 178 -4.21 -4.07 -2.47
N LEU A 179 -4.61 -2.80 -2.51
CA LEU A 179 -3.68 -1.66 -2.56
C LEU A 179 -2.74 -1.64 -1.34
N LEU A 180 -3.27 -1.88 -0.13
CA LEU A 180 -2.43 -1.94 1.07
C LEU A 180 -1.54 -3.17 1.12
N SER A 181 -2.04 -4.35 0.74
CA SER A 181 -1.21 -5.57 0.68
C SER A 181 -0.07 -5.39 -0.31
N TRP A 182 -0.31 -4.81 -1.48
CA TRP A 182 0.78 -4.50 -2.42
C TRP A 182 1.72 -3.46 -1.86
N GLY A 183 1.20 -2.32 -1.38
CA GLY A 183 2.02 -1.22 -0.92
C GLY A 183 2.92 -1.61 0.25
N ARG A 184 2.42 -2.40 1.21
CA ARG A 184 3.21 -2.95 2.31
C ARG A 184 4.37 -3.82 1.80
N GLN A 185 4.07 -4.76 0.91
CA GLN A 185 5.08 -5.65 0.33
C GLN A 185 6.13 -4.85 -0.45
N TYR A 186 5.71 -3.85 -1.22
CA TYR A 186 6.60 -2.97 -1.98
C TYR A 186 7.51 -2.14 -1.06
N ILE A 187 6.96 -1.47 -0.05
CA ILE A 187 7.75 -0.66 0.89
C ILE A 187 8.76 -1.51 1.66
N ASN A 188 8.36 -2.69 2.14
CA ASN A 188 9.27 -3.58 2.85
C ASN A 188 10.38 -4.11 1.93
N ALA A 189 10.04 -4.48 0.69
CA ALA A 189 11.03 -4.91 -0.29
C ALA A 189 12.00 -3.77 -0.66
N ALA A 190 11.52 -2.52 -0.72
CA ALA A 190 12.35 -1.36 -0.99
C ALA A 190 13.34 -1.09 0.15
N LEU A 191 12.89 -1.23 1.41
CA LEU A 191 13.76 -1.17 2.58
C LEU A 191 14.86 -2.25 2.55
N HIS A 192 14.50 -3.49 2.22
CA HIS A 192 15.48 -4.56 2.12
C HIS A 192 16.48 -4.33 0.99
N SER A 193 16.05 -3.79 -0.15
CA SER A 193 16.95 -3.41 -1.25
C SER A 193 17.96 -2.36 -0.80
N LEU A 194 17.54 -1.37 0.00
CA LEU A 194 18.45 -0.38 0.58
C LEU A 194 19.47 -1.04 1.52
N GLU A 195 19.01 -1.92 2.42
CA GLU A 195 19.89 -2.63 3.36
C GLU A 195 20.99 -3.42 2.65
N GLN A 196 20.66 -4.06 1.53
CA GLN A 196 21.64 -4.79 0.73
C GLN A 196 22.64 -3.86 0.04
N SER A 197 22.20 -2.69 -0.45
CA SER A 197 23.10 -1.72 -1.09
C SER A 197 24.10 -1.06 -0.14
N VAL A 198 23.75 -0.91 1.13
CA VAL A 198 24.63 -0.31 2.16
C VAL A 198 25.69 -1.30 2.66
N ASN A 199 25.41 -2.60 2.58
CA ASN A 199 26.29 -3.67 3.06
C ASN A 199 27.11 -4.36 1.95
N ALA A 200 26.92 -3.98 0.69
CA ALA A 200 27.68 -4.46 -0.46
C ALA A 200 28.93 -3.61 -0.71
#